data_AF-A0A671U400-F1
#
_entry.id   AF-A0A671U400-F1
#
_cell.length_a   1.000
_cell.length_b   1.000
_cell.length_c   1.000
_cell.angle_alpha   90.00
_cell.angle_beta   90.00
_cell.angle_gamma   90.00
#
_symmetry.space_group_name_H-M   'P 1'
#
loop_
_entity.id
_entity.type
_entity.pdbx_description
1 polymer ?
#
loop_
_entity_poly.entity_id
_entity_poly.type
_entity_poly.pdbx_seq_one_letter_code
_entity_poly.pdbx_strand_id
1 'polypeptide(L)'
;MSAASCLLTEDQFLCSICLDVFTDPVAIPCGHNFCKTCITQHWDINVPYKCPNCKEVFNMRPKLQVNNFLSEMAAQFRQSSYKFPNQEKMCTKHDKLLELFCKTDQMCVCMLCSISDHQRHSVVPLKEEYEGKKAELGKTYPEIQQMIEKRRMKIQQTKRSVELSKKDADREIAAGVQVFNQRSELPSSGDHNKLQPVST
;
A
#
# COMPACT_ATOMS: atom_id res chain seq x y z
N MET A 1 -0.02 13.10 -20.51
CA MET A 1 0.75 13.49 -19.32
C MET A 1 1.25 12.21 -18.66
N SER A 2 2.56 11.97 -18.73
CA SER A 2 3.18 10.73 -18.26
C SER A 2 3.22 10.72 -16.74
N ALA A 3 2.45 9.84 -16.10
CA ALA A 3 2.65 9.55 -14.69
C ALA A 3 3.88 8.65 -14.62
N ALA A 4 5.03 9.24 -14.25
CA ALA A 4 6.18 8.45 -13.85
C ALA A 4 5.74 7.58 -12.68
N SER A 5 5.60 6.27 -12.93
CA SER A 5 5.54 5.29 -11.85
C SER A 5 6.91 5.35 -11.16
N CYS A 6 7.02 6.21 -10.14
CA CYS A 6 8.18 6.27 -9.28
C CYS A 6 8.13 5.02 -8.39
N LEU A 7 8.53 3.89 -8.97
CA LEU A 7 8.73 2.65 -8.23
C LEU A 7 9.95 2.90 -7.34
N LEU A 8 9.71 3.19 -6.07
CA LEU A 8 10.77 3.23 -5.07
C LEU A 8 11.48 1.87 -5.09
N THR A 9 12.80 1.88 -5.29
CA THR A 9 13.63 0.67 -5.28
C THR A 9 14.16 0.41 -3.88
N GLU A 10 14.35 -0.87 -3.53
CA GLU A 10 14.87 -1.30 -2.22
C GLU A 10 16.21 -0.63 -1.88
N ASP A 11 17.06 -0.41 -2.89
CA ASP A 11 18.38 0.22 -2.76
C ASP A 11 18.34 1.63 -2.12
N GLN A 12 17.21 2.34 -2.22
CA GLN A 12 17.03 3.68 -1.65
C GLN A 12 16.89 3.65 -0.12
N PHE A 13 16.65 2.48 0.46
CA PHE A 13 16.43 2.28 1.89
C PHE A 13 17.54 1.49 2.56
N LEU A 14 18.68 1.29 1.89
CA LEU A 14 19.82 0.57 2.44
C LEU A 14 20.75 1.48 3.23
N CYS A 15 21.13 1.00 4.41
CA CYS A 15 22.19 1.56 5.21
C CYS A 15 23.54 1.18 4.62
N SER A 16 24.39 2.16 4.29
CA SER A 16 25.71 1.91 3.69
C SER A 16 26.74 1.27 4.65
N ILE A 17 26.44 1.15 5.94
CA ILE A 17 27.32 0.50 6.93
C ILE A 17 27.03 -1.00 7.01
N CYS A 18 25.76 -1.38 7.24
CA CYS A 18 25.36 -2.79 7.35
C CYS A 18 24.90 -3.41 6.03
N LEU A 19 24.77 -2.60 4.97
CA LEU A 19 24.30 -3.00 3.65
C LEU A 19 22.93 -3.68 3.70
N ASP A 20 22.06 -3.19 4.57
CA ASP A 20 20.72 -3.73 4.84
C ASP A 20 19.69 -2.62 4.94
N VAL A 21 18.40 -2.97 4.81
CA VAL A 21 17.30 -2.02 4.95
C VAL A 21 17.36 -1.34 6.32
N PHE A 22 17.13 -0.03 6.35
CA PHE A 22 17.22 0.75 7.59
C PHE A 22 16.41 0.16 8.75
N THR A 23 17.05 0.02 9.90
CA THR A 23 16.44 -0.23 11.20
C THR A 23 16.69 0.98 12.09
N ASP A 24 15.61 1.60 12.59
CA ASP A 24 15.67 2.89 13.28
C ASP A 24 16.54 3.92 12.54
N PRO A 25 16.19 4.27 11.28
CA PRO A 25 16.97 5.21 10.48
C PRO A 25 17.12 6.56 11.19
N VAL A 26 18.31 7.14 11.11
CA VAL A 26 18.59 8.49 11.60
C VAL A 26 19.23 9.30 10.48
N ALA A 27 18.87 10.58 10.39
CA ALA A 27 19.54 11.54 9.53
C ALA A 27 20.61 12.28 10.36
N ILE A 28 21.83 12.36 9.85
CA ILE A 28 22.89 13.19 10.45
C ILE A 28 22.92 14.57 9.76
N PRO A 29 23.60 15.60 10.32
CA PRO A 29 23.50 16.98 9.82
C PRO A 29 23.84 17.18 8.33
N CYS A 30 24.72 16.34 7.76
CA CYS A 30 25.04 16.36 6.33
C CYS A 30 23.95 15.75 5.42
N GLY A 31 22.80 15.34 5.98
CA GLY A 31 21.66 14.76 5.24
C GLY A 31 21.74 13.27 4.93
N HIS A 32 22.84 12.60 5.24
CA HIS A 32 22.96 11.14 5.04
C HIS A 32 22.23 10.36 6.13
N ASN A 33 21.73 9.17 5.76
CA ASN A 33 20.89 8.34 6.62
C ASN A 33 21.60 7.01 6.93
N PHE A 34 21.47 6.56 8.17
CA PHE A 34 22.07 5.32 8.67
C PHE A 34 21.14 4.66 9.70
N CYS A 35 21.29 3.36 9.96
CA CYS A 35 20.70 2.78 11.16
C CYS A 35 21.31 3.44 12.40
N LYS A 36 20.48 3.78 13.40
CA LYS A 36 20.94 4.43 14.63
C LYS A 36 22.12 3.71 15.27
N THR A 37 22.05 2.38 15.37
CA THR A 37 23.10 1.54 15.94
C THR A 37 24.39 1.60 15.13
N CYS A 38 24.30 1.49 13.80
CA CYS A 38 25.46 1.51 12.91
C CYS A 38 26.26 2.81 13.01
N ILE A 39 25.61 3.97 12.94
CA ILE A 39 26.32 5.25 13.03
C ILE A 39 26.83 5.52 14.45
N THR A 40 26.11 5.05 15.47
CA THR A 40 26.54 5.14 16.88
C THR A 40 27.86 4.38 17.08
N GLN A 41 27.89 3.11 16.65
CA GLN A 41 29.10 2.27 16.73
C GLN A 41 30.25 2.83 15.92
N HIS A 42 29.98 3.36 14.72
CA HIS A 42 31.01 4.00 13.89
C HIS A 42 31.70 5.17 14.63
N TRP A 43 30.94 6.00 15.33
CA TRP A 43 31.45 7.13 16.11
C TRP A 43 32.06 6.76 17.45
N ASP A 44 31.69 5.62 18.03
CA ASP A 44 32.30 5.13 19.28
C ASP A 44 33.77 4.71 19.08
N ILE A 45 34.12 4.28 17.87
CA ILE A 45 35.44 3.73 17.54
C ILE A 45 36.30 4.76 16.78
N ASN A 46 35.70 5.71 16.07
CA ASN A 46 36.40 6.64 15.19
C ASN A 46 36.22 8.09 15.62
N VAL A 47 37.29 8.71 16.13
CA VAL A 47 37.39 10.14 16.40
C VAL A 47 38.37 10.77 15.40
N PRO A 48 38.04 11.90 14.75
CA PRO A 48 36.85 12.74 14.95
C PRO A 48 35.59 12.17 14.29
N TYR A 49 34.40 12.59 14.76
CA TYR A 49 33.12 12.08 14.30
C TYR A 49 32.89 12.41 12.82
N LYS A 50 33.00 11.42 11.94
CA LYS A 50 32.88 11.59 10.49
C LYS A 50 31.61 10.96 9.95
N CYS A 51 31.07 11.53 8.89
CA CYS A 51 30.09 10.86 8.05
C CYS A 51 30.78 9.71 7.28
N PRO A 52 30.27 8.46 7.35
CA PRO A 52 30.80 7.35 6.57
C PRO A 52 30.77 7.57 5.05
N ASN A 53 29.81 8.35 4.54
CA ASN A 53 29.61 8.55 3.10
C ASN A 53 30.40 9.75 2.56
N CYS A 54 30.11 10.98 3.00
CA CYS A 54 30.74 12.20 2.48
C CYS A 54 31.99 12.64 3.24
N LYS A 55 32.34 11.97 4.34
CA LYS A 55 33.52 12.25 5.19
C LYS A 55 33.49 13.61 5.91
N GLU A 56 32.37 14.32 5.90
CA GLU A 56 32.17 15.54 6.68
C GLU A 56 32.44 15.28 8.17
N VAL A 57 33.16 16.19 8.82
CA VAL A 57 33.61 16.07 10.21
C VAL A 57 32.72 16.92 11.12
N PHE A 58 32.30 16.36 12.24
CA PHE A 58 31.52 17.05 13.27
C PHE A 58 32.37 17.24 14.53
N ASN A 59 32.44 18.47 15.03
CA ASN A 59 33.23 18.83 16.21
C ASN A 59 32.62 18.32 17.52
N MET A 60 31.31 18.08 17.53
CA MET A 60 30.57 17.48 18.64
C MET A 60 29.74 16.32 18.12
N ARG A 61 29.51 15.30 18.95
CA ARG A 61 28.69 14.16 18.59
C ARG A 61 27.23 14.62 18.39
N PRO A 62 26.67 14.49 17.18
CA PRO A 62 25.28 14.86 16.94
C PRO A 62 24.31 14.01 17.77
N LYS A 63 23.26 14.64 18.29
CA LYS A 63 22.15 13.91 18.93
C LYS A 63 21.28 13.26 17.85
N LEU A 64 21.17 11.94 17.88
CA LEU A 64 20.45 11.17 16.89
C LEU A 64 18.98 11.00 17.27
N GLN A 65 18.09 11.33 16.35
CA GLN A 65 16.65 11.10 16.44
C GLN A 65 16.22 10.15 15.32
N VAL A 66 15.40 9.17 15.66
CA VAL A 66 14.86 8.25 14.66
C VAL A 66 13.92 9.02 13.74
N ASN A 67 14.12 8.85 12.43
CA ASN A 67 13.24 9.38 11.41
C ASN A 67 12.06 8.42 11.22
N ASN A 68 10.94 8.72 11.87
CA ASN A 68 9.75 7.87 11.85
C ASN A 68 9.21 7.66 10.44
N PHE A 69 9.23 8.71 9.59
CA PHE A 69 8.78 8.61 8.20
C PHE A 69 9.65 7.64 7.40
N LEU A 70 10.98 7.79 7.48
CA LEU A 70 11.90 6.88 6.81
C LEU A 70 11.80 5.46 7.37
N SER A 71 11.52 5.32 8.67
CA SER A 71 11.31 4.02 9.33
C SER A 71 10.05 3.31 8.80
N GLU A 72 8.96 4.06 8.58
CA GLU A 72 7.70 3.56 8.03
C GLU A 72 7.86 3.16 6.56
N MET A 73 8.52 3.99 5.74
CA MET A 73 8.80 3.63 4.35
C MET A 73 9.71 2.41 4.24
N ALA A 74 10.78 2.35 5.03
CA ALA A 74 11.68 1.19 5.09
C ALA A 74 10.96 -0.08 5.60
N ALA A 75 9.92 0.05 6.43
CA ALA A 75 9.15 -1.09 6.94
C ALA A 75 8.50 -1.91 5.81
N GLN A 76 8.05 -1.24 4.75
CA GLN A 76 7.44 -1.90 3.59
C GLN A 76 8.45 -2.81 2.88
N PHE A 77 9.73 -2.43 2.89
CA PHE A 77 10.82 -3.23 2.31
C PHE A 77 11.35 -4.30 3.26
N ARG A 78 11.22 -4.11 4.59
CA ARG A 78 11.46 -5.19 5.58
C ARG A 78 10.44 -6.33 5.45
N GLN A 79 9.24 -6.05 4.96
CA GLN A 79 8.21 -7.06 4.68
C GLN A 79 8.47 -7.86 3.40
N SER A 80 9.23 -7.32 2.44
CA SER A 80 9.70 -8.05 1.24
C SER A 80 11.05 -8.74 1.43
N SER A 81 11.86 -8.27 2.39
CA SER A 81 13.11 -8.89 2.82
C SER A 81 12.90 -9.74 4.08
N TYR A 82 12.29 -10.92 3.92
CA TYR A 82 12.29 -11.96 4.97
C TYR A 82 13.72 -12.46 5.26
N LYS A 83 14.49 -11.70 6.04
CA LYS A 83 15.57 -12.25 6.85
C LYS A 83 14.92 -12.95 8.05
N PHE A 84 14.46 -14.19 7.82
CA PHE A 84 14.14 -15.09 8.91
C PHE A 84 15.36 -15.19 9.85
N PRO A 85 15.17 -15.11 11.18
CA PRO A 85 16.25 -15.40 12.12
C PRO A 85 16.83 -16.77 11.77
N ASN A 86 18.17 -16.90 11.79
CA ASN A 86 18.88 -18.08 11.29
C ASN A 86 18.33 -19.43 11.84
N GLN A 87 17.62 -19.45 12.96
CA GLN A 87 16.99 -20.66 13.51
C GLN A 87 15.84 -21.24 12.66
N GLU A 88 15.08 -20.43 11.90
CA GLU A 88 13.98 -20.93 11.05
C GLU A 88 14.45 -21.42 9.67
N LYS A 89 15.72 -21.16 9.33
CA LYS A 89 16.35 -21.64 8.09
C LYS A 89 17.23 -22.88 8.31
N MET A 90 17.30 -23.37 9.54
CA MET A 90 18.12 -24.53 9.90
C MET A 90 17.23 -25.74 10.13
N CYS A 91 17.62 -26.86 9.52
CA CYS A 91 16.99 -28.15 9.75
C CYS A 91 17.18 -28.56 11.21
N THR A 92 16.08 -28.73 11.93
CA THR A 92 16.09 -29.13 13.35
C THR A 92 16.70 -30.52 13.59
N LYS A 93 16.72 -31.39 12.58
CA LYS A 93 17.31 -32.73 12.66
C LYS A 93 18.82 -32.73 12.42
N HIS A 94 19.30 -31.86 11.53
CA HIS A 94 20.64 -31.98 10.96
C HIS A 94 21.53 -30.75 11.20
N ASP A 95 20.96 -29.67 11.71
CA ASP A 95 21.63 -28.37 11.87
C ASP A 95 22.32 -27.92 10.57
N LYS A 96 21.57 -28.01 9.46
CA LYS A 96 21.98 -27.58 8.11
C LYS A 96 20.93 -26.67 7.50
N LEU A 97 21.35 -25.78 6.61
CA LEU A 97 20.46 -24.85 5.93
C LEU A 97 19.38 -25.58 5.10
N LEU A 98 18.17 -25.05 5.13
CA LEU A 98 17.01 -25.50 4.36
C LEU A 98 17.03 -24.86 2.95
N GLU A 99 18.01 -25.23 2.13
CA GLU A 99 18.23 -24.65 0.80
C GLU A 99 17.45 -25.33 -0.32
N LEU A 100 16.72 -26.40 -0.01
CA LEU A 100 15.92 -27.17 -0.95
C LEU A 100 14.43 -27.10 -0.59
N PHE A 101 13.57 -27.35 -1.57
CA PHE A 101 12.12 -27.43 -1.42
C PHE A 101 11.62 -28.78 -1.91
N CYS A 102 10.90 -29.51 -1.05
CA CYS A 102 10.21 -30.73 -1.42
C CYS A 102 8.82 -30.38 -1.94
N LYS A 103 8.56 -30.60 -3.24
CA LYS A 103 7.26 -30.37 -3.89
C LYS A 103 6.19 -31.39 -3.46
N THR A 104 6.62 -32.57 -3.03
CA THR A 104 5.68 -33.62 -2.58
C THR A 104 5.07 -33.25 -1.23
N ASP A 105 5.92 -32.82 -0.28
CA ASP A 105 5.48 -32.49 1.08
C ASP A 105 5.26 -31.00 1.31
N GLN A 106 5.50 -30.18 0.28
CA GLN A 106 5.35 -28.72 0.29
C GLN A 106 6.10 -28.05 1.44
N MET A 107 7.36 -28.44 1.67
CA MET A 107 8.18 -27.92 2.75
C MET A 107 9.65 -27.73 2.37
N CYS A 108 10.34 -26.81 3.05
CA CYS A 108 11.78 -26.65 2.89
C CYS A 108 12.53 -27.78 3.61
N VAL A 109 13.56 -28.32 2.95
CA VAL A 109 14.37 -29.43 3.44
C VAL A 109 15.86 -29.10 3.26
N CYS A 110 16.72 -29.72 4.08
CA CYS A 110 18.17 -29.61 3.88
C CYS A 110 18.68 -30.72 2.95
N MET A 111 19.94 -30.62 2.53
CA MET A 111 20.62 -31.62 1.70
C MET A 111 20.62 -33.03 2.30
N LEU A 112 20.64 -33.17 3.64
CA LEU A 112 20.61 -34.49 4.28
C LEU A 112 19.19 -35.08 4.28
N CYS A 113 18.16 -34.24 4.45
CA CYS A 113 16.77 -34.66 4.33
C CYS A 113 16.43 -35.13 2.91
N SER A 114 17.01 -34.51 1.87
CA SER A 114 16.74 -34.90 0.47
C SER A 114 17.30 -36.27 0.11
N ILE A 115 18.34 -36.76 0.79
CA ILE A 115 18.90 -38.10 0.57
C ILE A 115 18.43 -39.15 1.58
N SER A 116 17.67 -38.74 2.60
CA SER A 116 17.09 -39.62 3.62
C SER A 116 15.56 -39.63 3.49
N ASP A 117 14.85 -38.90 4.35
CA ASP A 117 13.39 -38.90 4.47
C ASP A 117 12.66 -38.54 3.17
N HIS A 118 13.31 -37.76 2.28
CA HIS A 118 12.72 -37.28 1.02
C HIS A 118 13.43 -37.84 -0.23
N GLN A 119 14.15 -38.96 -0.12
CA GLN A 119 14.95 -39.54 -1.23
C GLN A 119 14.16 -39.82 -2.51
N ARG A 120 12.88 -40.16 -2.38
CA ARG A 120 11.99 -40.48 -3.52
C ARG A 120 11.04 -39.33 -3.86
N HIS A 121 11.16 -38.18 -3.21
CA HIS A 121 10.28 -37.04 -3.44
C HIS A 121 10.89 -36.10 -4.46
N SER A 122 10.03 -35.30 -5.10
CA SER A 122 10.50 -34.25 -5.99
C SER A 122 11.07 -33.12 -5.15
N VAL A 123 12.39 -32.97 -5.16
CA VAL A 123 13.11 -31.93 -4.43
C VAL A 123 13.84 -31.04 -5.44
N VAL A 124 13.67 -29.73 -5.31
CA VAL A 124 14.29 -28.71 -6.15
C VAL A 124 15.04 -27.68 -5.29
N PRO A 125 15.99 -26.91 -5.84
CA PRO A 125 16.55 -25.76 -5.14
C PRO A 125 15.45 -24.77 -4.73
N LEU A 126 15.49 -24.27 -3.49
CA LEU A 126 14.48 -23.35 -2.96
C LEU A 126 14.37 -22.08 -3.81
N LYS A 127 15.50 -21.60 -4.35
CA LYS A 127 15.54 -20.44 -5.25
C LYS A 127 14.69 -20.66 -6.52
N GLU A 128 14.77 -21.86 -7.10
CA GLU A 128 14.02 -22.20 -8.32
C GLU A 128 12.51 -22.20 -8.04
N GLU A 129 12.09 -22.83 -6.93
CA GLU A 129 10.67 -22.83 -6.53
C GLU A 129 10.17 -21.41 -6.25
N TYR A 130 10.96 -20.60 -5.53
CA TYR A 130 10.63 -19.21 -5.25
C TYR A 130 10.44 -18.38 -6.53
N GLU A 131 11.37 -18.49 -7.47
CA GLU A 131 11.30 -17.77 -8.76
C GLU A 131 10.08 -18.22 -9.57
N GLY A 132 9.80 -19.54 -9.59
CA GLY A 132 8.61 -20.10 -10.23
C GLY A 132 7.32 -19.56 -9.63
N LYS A 133 7.19 -19.59 -8.29
CA LYS A 133 6.01 -19.07 -7.58
C LYS A 133 5.85 -17.57 -7.74
N LYS A 134 6.95 -16.81 -7.72
CA LYS A 134 6.95 -15.37 -7.99
C LYS A 134 6.46 -15.07 -9.40
N ALA A 135 6.92 -15.81 -10.41
CA ALA A 135 6.47 -15.65 -11.78
C ALA A 135 4.97 -16.01 -11.94
N GLU A 136 4.50 -17.06 -11.27
CA GLU A 136 3.09 -17.45 -11.23
C GLU A 136 2.20 -16.32 -10.66
N LEU A 137 2.57 -15.77 -9.51
CA LEU A 137 1.88 -14.62 -8.91
C LEU A 137 1.95 -13.36 -9.79
N GLY A 138 3.06 -13.16 -10.50
CA GLY A 138 3.21 -12.06 -11.45
C GLY A 138 2.18 -12.08 -12.58
N LYS A 139 1.65 -13.27 -12.94
CA LYS A 139 0.63 -13.43 -13.99
C LYS A 139 -0.78 -13.05 -13.52
N THR A 140 -1.11 -13.27 -12.24
CA THR A 140 -2.44 -12.93 -11.70
C THR A 140 -2.58 -11.44 -11.37
N TYR A 141 -1.46 -10.74 -11.17
CA TYR A 141 -1.44 -9.31 -10.93
C TYR A 141 -2.16 -8.47 -12.02
N PRO A 142 -1.85 -8.59 -13.32
CA PRO A 142 -2.55 -7.84 -14.37
C PRO A 142 -4.04 -8.18 -14.43
N GLU A 143 -4.44 -9.42 -14.17
CA GLU A 143 -5.85 -9.84 -14.13
C GLU A 143 -6.60 -9.11 -13.02
N ILE A 144 -6.03 -9.06 -11.81
CA ILE A 144 -6.59 -8.32 -10.68
C ILE A 144 -6.69 -6.82 -11.00
N GLN A 145 -5.65 -6.24 -11.61
CA GLN A 145 -5.66 -4.83 -12.02
C GLN A 145 -6.78 -4.53 -13.03
N GLN A 146 -6.97 -5.38 -14.04
CA GLN A 146 -8.08 -5.25 -14.98
C GLN A 146 -9.44 -5.34 -14.27
N MET A 147 -9.59 -6.26 -13.33
CA MET A 147 -10.82 -6.38 -12.54
C MET A 147 -11.10 -5.13 -11.71
N ILE A 148 -10.08 -4.53 -11.10
CA ILE A 148 -10.19 -3.27 -10.34
C ILE A 148 -10.65 -2.15 -11.25
N GLU A 149 -10.03 -1.99 -12.42
CA GLU A 149 -10.35 -0.91 -13.34
C GLU A 149 -11.78 -1.07 -13.91
N LYS A 150 -12.17 -2.30 -14.24
CA LYS A 150 -13.55 -2.61 -14.66
C LYS A 150 -14.56 -2.25 -13.57
N ARG A 151 -14.26 -2.51 -12.30
CA ARG A 151 -15.12 -2.12 -11.17
C ARG A 151 -15.18 -0.60 -11.01
N ARG A 152 -14.07 0.12 -11.16
CA ARG A 152 -14.03 1.59 -11.12
C ARG A 152 -14.90 2.23 -12.19
N MET A 153 -14.81 1.74 -13.43
CA MET A 153 -15.64 2.24 -14.53
C MET A 153 -17.14 2.05 -14.26
N LYS A 154 -17.54 0.89 -13.72
CA LYS A 154 -18.93 0.64 -13.33
C LYS A 154 -19.39 1.57 -12.22
N ILE A 155 -18.58 1.76 -11.18
CA ILE A 155 -18.89 2.70 -10.08
C ILE A 155 -19.10 4.11 -10.63
N GLN A 156 -18.25 4.57 -11.56
CA GLN A 156 -18.39 5.90 -12.16
C GLN A 156 -19.67 6.03 -13.00
N GLN A 157 -20.03 5.00 -13.76
CA GLN A 157 -21.27 4.98 -14.52
C GLN A 157 -22.50 5.04 -13.61
N THR A 158 -22.53 4.23 -12.55
CA THR A 158 -23.60 4.25 -11.55
C THR A 158 -23.70 5.61 -10.88
N LYS A 159 -22.58 6.22 -10.49
CA LYS A 159 -22.56 7.55 -9.87
C LYS A 159 -23.19 8.62 -10.77
N ARG A 160 -22.84 8.63 -12.07
CA ARG A 160 -23.44 9.56 -13.05
C ARG A 160 -24.95 9.33 -13.20
N SER A 161 -25.38 8.07 -13.26
CA SER A 161 -26.81 7.73 -13.36
C SER A 161 -27.61 8.21 -12.14
N VAL A 162 -27.06 8.07 -10.94
CA VAL A 162 -27.68 8.55 -9.70
C VAL A 162 -27.76 10.07 -9.67
N GLU A 163 -26.71 10.78 -10.10
CA GLU A 163 -26.70 12.24 -10.19
C GLU A 163 -27.73 12.78 -11.19
N LEU A 164 -27.89 12.12 -12.34
CA LEU A 164 -28.92 12.45 -13.33
C LEU A 164 -30.33 12.25 -12.76
N SER A 165 -30.59 11.05 -12.21
CA SER A 165 -31.89 10.73 -11.62
C SER A 165 -32.26 11.67 -10.47
N LYS A 166 -31.28 12.10 -9.66
CA LYS A 166 -31.50 13.11 -8.61
C LYS A 166 -31.94 14.45 -9.20
N LYS A 167 -31.25 14.94 -10.24
CA LYS A 167 -31.62 16.18 -10.92
C LYS A 167 -32.99 16.10 -11.59
N ASP A 168 -33.35 14.93 -12.11
CA ASP A 168 -34.68 14.69 -12.69
C ASP A 168 -35.77 14.76 -11.62
N ALA A 169 -35.57 14.08 -10.48
CA ALA A 169 -36.50 14.13 -9.36
C ALA A 169 -36.68 15.56 -8.79
N ASP A 170 -35.59 16.30 -8.60
CA ASP A 170 -35.64 17.69 -8.13
C ASP A 170 -36.46 18.59 -9.07
N ARG A 171 -36.31 18.38 -10.39
CA ARG A 171 -37.07 19.13 -11.41
C ARG A 171 -38.55 18.77 -11.40
N GLU A 172 -38.90 17.49 -11.26
CA GLU A 172 -40.30 17.06 -11.18
C GLU A 172 -40.99 17.60 -9.92
N ILE A 173 -40.29 17.59 -8.77
CA ILE A 173 -40.78 18.20 -7.52
C ILE A 173 -41.04 19.70 -7.74
N ALA A 174 -40.09 20.43 -8.33
CA ALA A 174 -40.25 21.86 -8.59
C ALA A 174 -41.43 22.16 -9.51
N ALA A 175 -41.61 21.37 -10.58
CA ALA A 175 -42.75 21.50 -11.49
C ALA A 175 -44.09 21.21 -10.76
N GLY A 176 -44.13 20.18 -9.91
CA GLY A 176 -45.31 19.86 -9.10
C GLY A 176 -45.69 20.98 -8.13
N VAL A 177 -44.70 21.60 -7.46
CA VAL A 177 -44.91 22.74 -6.56
C VAL A 177 -45.48 23.95 -7.31
N GLN A 178 -44.98 24.24 -8.52
CA GLN A 178 -45.50 25.34 -9.35
C GLN A 178 -46.98 25.12 -9.71
N VAL A 179 -47.35 23.92 -10.15
CA VAL A 179 -48.74 23.57 -10.47
C VAL A 179 -49.65 23.68 -9.25
N PHE A 180 -49.17 23.22 -8.09
CA PHE A 180 -49.92 23.32 -6.84
C PHE A 180 -50.20 24.78 -6.45
N ASN A 181 -49.16 25.63 -6.47
CA ASN A 181 -49.29 27.05 -6.15
C ASN A 181 -50.28 27.76 -7.09
N GLN A 182 -50.22 27.47 -8.38
CA GLN A 182 -51.13 28.06 -9.38
C GLN A 182 -52.60 27.65 -9.16
N ARG A 183 -52.86 26.45 -8.61
CA ARG A 183 -54.21 25.97 -8.30
C ARG A 183 -54.76 26.55 -7.00
N SER A 184 -53.92 26.81 -6.00
CA SER A 184 -54.34 27.42 -4.73
C SER A 184 -54.72 28.90 -4.84
N GLU A 185 -54.33 29.57 -5.93
CA GLU A 185 -54.65 30.98 -6.19
C GLU A 185 -55.97 31.20 -6.94
N LEU A 186 -56.72 30.13 -7.29
CA LEU A 186 -58.03 30.25 -7.94
C LEU A 186 -59.11 30.67 -6.93
N PRO A 187 -59.91 31.74 -7.17
CA PRO A 187 -60.97 32.16 -6.25
C PRO A 187 -62.11 31.13 -6.20
N SER A 188 -62.57 30.78 -5.00
CA SER A 188 -63.81 30.02 -4.82
C SER A 188 -65.00 30.84 -5.31
N SER A 189 -65.52 30.56 -6.51
CA SER A 189 -66.75 31.15 -7.01
C SER A 189 -67.96 30.55 -6.31
N GLY A 190 -68.21 31.00 -5.10
CA GLY A 190 -69.52 30.95 -4.47
C GLY A 190 -69.84 32.35 -3.97
N ASP A 191 -70.74 33.07 -4.64
CA ASP A 191 -71.86 33.64 -3.89
C ASP A 191 -73.01 34.13 -4.77
N HIS A 192 -74.18 34.00 -4.15
CA HIS A 192 -75.52 34.10 -4.69
C HIS A 192 -75.94 35.52 -5.10
N ASN A 193 -76.65 35.57 -6.22
CA ASN A 193 -77.90 36.29 -6.47
C ASN A 193 -78.18 37.55 -5.62
N LYS A 194 -78.10 38.74 -6.24
CA LYS A 194 -78.89 39.91 -5.83
C LYS A 194 -79.53 40.58 -7.05
N LEU A 195 -80.83 40.34 -7.20
CA LEU A 195 -81.73 41.13 -8.03
C LEU A 195 -81.65 42.62 -7.62
N GLN A 196 -81.56 43.52 -8.61
CA GLN A 196 -81.86 44.94 -8.41
C GLN A 196 -83.30 45.23 -8.85
N PRO A 197 -84.06 46.06 -8.11
CA PRO A 197 -85.43 46.40 -8.46
C PRO A 197 -85.45 47.51 -9.53
N VAL A 198 -86.33 47.32 -10.52
CA VAL A 198 -86.70 48.35 -11.50
C VAL A 198 -87.56 49.40 -10.81
N SER A 199 -87.20 50.68 -10.96
CA SER A 199 -88.06 51.81 -10.61
C SER A 199 -88.33 52.62 -11.88
N THR A 200 -89.62 52.85 -12.09
CA THR A 200 -90.38 53.53 -13.17
C THR A 200 -89.71 54.68 -13.90
#